data_AF-A0AB38FMB9-F1
#
_entry.id   AF-A0AB38FMB9-F1
#
_cell.length_a   1.000
_cell.length_b   1.000
_cell.length_c   1.000
_cell.angle_alpha   90.00
_cell.angle_beta   90.00
_cell.angle_gamma   90.00
#
_symmetry.space_group_name_H-M   'P 1'
#
loop_
_entity.id
_entity.type
_entity.pdbx_description
1 polymer ?
#
loop_
_entity_poly.entity_id
_entity_poly.type
_entity_poly.pdbx_seq_one_letter_code
_entity_poly.pdbx_strand_id
1 'polypeptide(L)'
;MAQYLLNIAHETREVLAELGMSSLREARGRSDLLQLLDHPSSVGQLDLRAMLAVVEEVTIGDPVYLEKDYTLDDGWLVQLRAALVEQGETTVQLGDGVHLSNRNKSVGAQLAVDIERMLNHELTDVELPAVLRDERGRGYLREGSVRIATSGSAGLSYGAFCNDGMTLVHTGTANDGVGKGANGGSIVVRSPGGGSDLHGGNVLIGNFALFGATGGRTFVEGQAGDRFAVRNSGATAVVEGVGDFACEYMTNGAVLNLGGFGKGVGNGMSGGFVYQYDPEGKLPGKASADSILLGAITGDDEHAALHRQAVHVLLGWHLEATGSAKAAWLLENWETEQHHFVYGMPRALLQYQDSDEILKAKPRKDLADELAAALVAHQVRKFKLDYRDGNAVLDGAVPGYGEADTEAMFALLNNYTVLNAAQEMALSKLPGVADPSDPAVDKAVRNLLLTEDFFLMQRLQRYAREALKDYSDEDLAVMVAAKRLADYKDALRRRNVRSIDAPGTYGWILHQDAKNVDKIGRLPGFEELFAQHALPDLIPTRDVVPS
;
A
#
# COMPACT_ATOMS: atom_id res chain seq x y z
N MET A 1 27.68 -3.90 -8.37
CA MET A 1 26.72 -4.44 -9.36
C MET A 1 27.19 -4.23 -10.79
N ALA A 2 27.43 -3.00 -11.25
CA ALA A 2 27.88 -2.75 -12.63
C ALA A 2 29.17 -3.51 -13.01
N GLN A 3 30.21 -3.46 -12.15
CA GLN A 3 31.44 -4.22 -12.38
C GLN A 3 31.21 -5.73 -12.44
N TYR A 4 30.31 -6.25 -11.63
CA TYR A 4 29.95 -7.67 -11.66
C TYR A 4 29.33 -8.05 -13.02
N LEU A 5 28.36 -7.27 -13.53
CA LEU A 5 27.75 -7.50 -14.84
C LEU A 5 28.75 -7.34 -16.00
N LEU A 6 29.69 -6.39 -15.90
CA LEU A 6 30.76 -6.22 -16.88
C LEU A 6 31.70 -7.43 -16.89
N ASN A 7 32.04 -7.97 -15.73
CA ASN A 7 32.87 -9.17 -15.64
C ASN A 7 32.15 -10.39 -16.25
N ILE A 8 30.87 -10.60 -15.92
CA ILE A 8 30.05 -11.67 -16.52
C ILE A 8 29.96 -11.52 -18.05
N ALA A 9 29.74 -10.28 -18.54
CA ALA A 9 29.70 -10.02 -19.97
C ALA A 9 31.06 -10.24 -20.65
N HIS A 10 32.16 -9.94 -19.96
CA HIS A 10 33.51 -10.17 -20.47
C HIS A 10 33.79 -11.66 -20.60
N GLU A 11 33.57 -12.43 -19.53
CA GLU A 11 33.72 -13.89 -19.52
C GLU A 11 32.83 -14.56 -20.58
N THR A 12 31.58 -14.09 -20.73
CA THR A 12 30.68 -14.58 -21.79
C THR A 12 31.28 -14.37 -23.19
N ARG A 13 31.92 -13.22 -23.44
CA ARG A 13 32.58 -12.95 -24.73
C ARG A 13 33.83 -13.80 -24.94
N GLU A 14 34.58 -14.08 -23.88
CA GLU A 14 35.73 -15.00 -23.93
C GLU A 14 35.28 -16.40 -24.35
N VAL A 15 34.26 -16.96 -23.69
CA VAL A 15 33.68 -18.28 -24.03
C VAL A 15 33.12 -18.31 -25.46
N LEU A 16 32.41 -17.26 -25.89
CA LEU A 16 31.91 -17.17 -27.27
C LEU A 16 33.05 -17.19 -28.29
N ALA A 17 34.12 -16.43 -28.03
CA ALA A 17 35.28 -16.38 -28.89
C ALA A 17 36.01 -17.73 -28.95
N GLU A 18 36.12 -18.45 -27.82
CA GLU A 18 36.66 -19.82 -27.76
C GLU A 18 35.84 -20.80 -28.61
N LEU A 19 34.52 -20.65 -28.63
CA LEU A 19 33.61 -21.45 -29.45
C LEU A 19 33.51 -20.95 -30.91
N GLY A 20 34.24 -19.90 -31.29
CA GLY A 20 34.26 -19.33 -32.64
C GLY A 20 33.00 -18.55 -33.03
N MET A 21 32.21 -18.08 -32.06
CA MET A 21 30.98 -17.33 -32.27
C MET A 21 31.16 -15.85 -31.95
N SER A 22 30.55 -14.98 -32.76
CA SER A 22 30.69 -13.53 -32.62
C SER A 22 29.64 -12.89 -31.71
N SER A 23 28.57 -13.62 -31.38
CA SER A 23 27.47 -13.12 -30.56
C SER A 23 26.70 -14.20 -29.81
N LEU A 24 26.01 -13.81 -28.72
CA LEU A 24 25.05 -14.68 -28.03
C LEU A 24 23.89 -15.14 -28.93
N ARG A 25 23.55 -14.37 -29.97
CA ARG A 25 22.50 -14.74 -30.92
C ARG A 25 22.90 -15.97 -31.74
N GLU A 26 24.17 -16.07 -32.14
CA GLU A 26 24.71 -17.24 -32.86
C GLU A 26 24.76 -18.49 -31.97
N ALA A 27 25.00 -18.32 -30.66
CA ALA A 27 25.05 -19.42 -29.70
C ALA A 27 23.66 -19.93 -29.25
N ARG A 28 22.61 -19.12 -29.39
CA ARG A 28 21.27 -19.46 -28.90
C ARG A 28 20.73 -20.71 -29.61
N GLY A 29 20.38 -21.73 -28.85
CA GLY A 29 19.81 -22.98 -29.36
C GLY A 29 20.82 -23.97 -29.96
N ARG A 30 22.12 -23.64 -29.95
CA ARG A 30 23.21 -24.53 -30.43
C ARG A 30 23.56 -25.62 -29.41
N SER A 31 22.58 -26.44 -29.04
CA SER A 31 22.83 -27.58 -28.15
C SER A 31 23.73 -28.64 -28.78
N ASP A 32 23.98 -28.58 -30.10
CA ASP A 32 25.03 -29.34 -30.78
C ASP A 32 26.46 -29.03 -30.29
N LEU A 33 26.67 -27.86 -29.66
CA LEU A 33 27.95 -27.48 -29.04
C LEU A 33 28.10 -28.02 -27.62
N LEU A 34 27.09 -28.69 -27.08
CA LEU A 34 27.08 -29.25 -25.73
C LEU A 34 27.27 -30.76 -25.79
N GLN A 35 28.11 -31.28 -24.89
CA GLN A 35 28.31 -32.71 -24.72
C GLN A 35 28.27 -33.09 -23.24
N LEU A 36 27.85 -34.32 -22.94
CA LEU A 36 27.95 -34.85 -21.59
C LEU A 36 29.42 -35.07 -21.24
N LEU A 37 29.80 -34.61 -20.05
CA LEU A 37 31.15 -34.82 -19.53
C LEU A 37 31.36 -36.31 -19.23
N ASP A 38 32.38 -36.91 -19.85
CA ASP A 38 32.88 -38.23 -19.48
C ASP A 38 34.01 -38.06 -18.45
N HIS A 39 33.73 -38.42 -17.19
CA HIS A 39 34.65 -38.20 -16.06
C HIS A 39 34.74 -39.44 -15.14
N PRO A 40 35.94 -39.86 -14.68
CA PRO A 40 36.13 -41.08 -13.88
C PRO A 40 35.33 -41.14 -12.57
N SER A 41 35.00 -39.98 -11.98
CA SER A 41 34.19 -39.88 -10.76
C SER A 41 32.68 -39.92 -11.01
N SER A 42 32.24 -40.08 -12.26
CA SER A 42 30.80 -40.11 -12.60
C SER A 42 30.18 -41.41 -12.12
N VAL A 43 29.09 -41.32 -11.35
CA VAL A 43 28.33 -42.47 -10.87
C VAL A 43 27.03 -42.56 -11.67
N GLY A 44 27.00 -43.48 -12.64
CA GLY A 44 25.86 -43.68 -13.54
C GLY A 44 25.82 -42.70 -14.73
N GLN A 45 24.77 -42.81 -15.55
CA GLN A 45 24.54 -41.95 -16.71
C GLN A 45 23.10 -41.45 -16.70
N LEU A 46 22.92 -40.14 -16.90
CA LEU A 46 21.63 -39.51 -17.15
C LEU A 46 21.39 -39.42 -18.66
N ASP A 47 20.19 -39.81 -19.09
CA ASP A 47 19.79 -39.63 -20.48
C ASP A 47 19.28 -38.18 -20.70
N LEU A 48 20.15 -37.32 -21.21
CA LEU A 48 19.82 -35.92 -21.53
C LEU A 48 19.49 -35.69 -23.01
N ARG A 49 19.27 -36.77 -23.80
CA ARG A 49 19.02 -36.65 -25.26
C ARG A 49 17.87 -35.70 -25.59
N ALA A 50 16.79 -35.73 -24.81
CA ALA A 50 15.64 -34.84 -25.00
C ALA A 50 15.97 -33.36 -24.73
N MET A 51 16.88 -33.08 -23.79
CA MET A 51 17.31 -31.71 -23.46
C MET A 51 18.30 -31.14 -24.48
N LEU A 52 19.16 -32.00 -25.06
CA LEU A 52 20.17 -31.61 -26.03
C LEU A 52 19.69 -31.68 -27.49
N ALA A 53 18.46 -32.12 -27.72
CA ALA A 53 17.89 -32.23 -29.06
C ALA A 53 17.81 -30.85 -29.73
N VAL A 54 18.57 -30.68 -30.83
CA VAL A 54 18.42 -29.51 -31.71
C VAL A 54 17.18 -29.73 -32.56
N VAL A 55 16.17 -28.87 -32.37
CA VAL A 55 14.96 -28.85 -33.21
C VAL A 55 15.12 -27.83 -34.33
N GLU A 56 14.56 -28.12 -35.50
CA GLU A 56 14.53 -27.16 -36.60
C GLU A 56 13.67 -25.94 -36.19
N GLU A 57 14.24 -24.75 -36.33
CA GLU A 57 13.50 -23.51 -36.02
C GLU A 57 12.38 -23.32 -37.04
N VAL A 58 11.13 -23.37 -36.58
CA VAL A 58 9.97 -23.07 -37.41
C VAL A 58 9.75 -21.56 -37.41
N THR A 59 10.31 -20.89 -38.41
CA THR A 59 10.05 -19.47 -38.64
C THR A 59 8.69 -19.30 -39.31
N ILE A 60 7.70 -18.79 -38.58
CA ILE A 60 6.40 -18.41 -39.16
C ILE A 60 6.61 -17.14 -39.99
N GLY A 61 6.46 -17.25 -41.32
CA GLY A 61 6.72 -16.13 -42.24
C GLY A 61 5.72 -14.97 -42.14
N ASP A 62 4.46 -15.26 -41.82
CA ASP A 62 3.39 -14.26 -41.63
C ASP A 62 2.52 -14.62 -40.42
N PRO A 63 3.00 -14.38 -39.19
CA PRO A 63 2.24 -14.68 -37.99
C PRO A 63 1.04 -13.72 -37.86
N VAL A 64 -0.16 -14.28 -37.73
CA VAL A 64 -1.37 -13.48 -37.43
C VAL A 64 -1.43 -13.23 -35.92
N TYR A 65 -1.11 -11.99 -35.52
CA TYR A 65 -1.31 -11.53 -34.16
C TYR A 65 -2.69 -10.88 -34.02
N LEU A 66 -3.35 -11.14 -32.88
CA LEU A 66 -4.49 -10.31 -32.48
C LEU A 66 -3.94 -9.00 -31.95
N GLU A 67 -3.83 -8.01 -32.82
CA GLU A 67 -3.33 -6.69 -32.46
C GLU A 67 -4.18 -6.04 -31.36
N LYS A 68 -3.51 -5.26 -30.52
CA LYS A 68 -4.18 -4.39 -29.54
C LYS A 68 -5.01 -3.34 -30.28
N ASP A 69 -6.20 -3.05 -29.77
CA ASP A 69 -7.07 -1.99 -30.32
C ASP A 69 -7.33 -0.95 -29.23
N TYR A 70 -6.69 0.21 -29.37
CA TYR A 70 -6.83 1.36 -28.48
C TYR A 70 -7.56 2.53 -29.14
N THR A 71 -8.26 2.29 -30.25
CA THR A 71 -8.87 3.35 -31.08
C THR A 71 -9.78 4.29 -30.27
N LEU A 72 -10.54 3.76 -29.31
CA LEU A 72 -11.40 4.57 -28.44
C LEU A 72 -10.57 5.46 -27.51
N ASP A 73 -9.65 4.85 -26.76
CA ASP A 73 -8.78 5.54 -25.80
C ASP A 73 -7.91 6.61 -26.48
N ASP A 74 -7.31 6.30 -27.64
CA ASP A 74 -6.51 7.24 -28.42
C ASP A 74 -7.35 8.43 -28.92
N GLY A 75 -8.57 8.16 -29.40
CA GLY A 75 -9.51 9.20 -29.82
C GLY A 75 -10.00 10.08 -28.66
N TRP A 76 -10.15 9.50 -27.47
CA TRP A 76 -10.50 10.22 -26.26
C TRP A 76 -9.35 11.08 -25.73
N LEU A 77 -8.10 10.63 -25.85
CA LEU A 77 -6.93 11.42 -25.49
C LEU A 77 -6.84 12.73 -26.30
N VAL A 78 -7.16 12.67 -27.59
CA VAL A 78 -7.20 13.87 -28.46
C VAL A 78 -8.25 14.87 -27.96
N GLN A 79 -9.46 14.40 -27.66
CA GLN A 79 -10.54 15.24 -27.14
C GLN A 79 -10.20 15.83 -25.76
N LEU A 80 -9.60 15.00 -24.88
CA LEU A 80 -9.16 15.43 -23.56
C LEU A 80 -8.11 16.54 -23.65
N ARG A 81 -7.11 16.41 -24.54
CA ARG A 81 -6.08 17.44 -24.73
C ARG A 81 -6.68 18.74 -25.25
N ALA A 82 -7.57 18.66 -26.24
CA ALA A 82 -8.25 19.84 -26.76
C ALA A 82 -9.04 20.56 -25.65
N ALA A 83 -9.80 19.84 -24.84
CA ALA A 83 -10.60 20.43 -23.77
C ALA A 83 -9.73 20.95 -22.60
N LEU A 84 -8.95 20.08 -21.97
CA LEU A 84 -8.27 20.40 -20.71
C LEU A 84 -6.99 21.21 -20.90
N VAL A 85 -6.27 21.01 -22.01
CA VAL A 85 -4.96 21.64 -22.24
C VAL A 85 -5.10 22.87 -23.12
N GLU A 86 -5.75 22.76 -24.28
CA GLU A 86 -5.82 23.88 -25.23
C GLU A 86 -6.87 24.91 -24.83
N GLN A 87 -8.05 24.46 -24.38
CA GLN A 87 -9.16 25.33 -24.00
C GLN A 87 -9.17 25.70 -22.50
N GLY A 88 -8.39 24.99 -21.69
CA GLY A 88 -8.31 25.21 -20.23
C GLY A 88 -9.59 24.84 -19.48
N GLU A 89 -10.39 23.93 -20.03
CA GLU A 89 -11.59 23.44 -19.35
C GLU A 89 -11.22 22.65 -18.09
N THR A 90 -12.16 22.58 -17.13
CA THR A 90 -11.96 21.82 -15.89
C THR A 90 -12.52 20.40 -15.97
N THR A 91 -13.38 20.13 -16.95
CA THR A 91 -14.10 18.87 -17.12
C THR A 91 -14.28 18.54 -18.60
N VAL A 92 -14.19 17.27 -18.98
CA VAL A 92 -14.51 16.78 -20.33
C VAL A 92 -15.44 15.56 -20.25
N GLN A 93 -16.47 15.53 -21.10
CA GLN A 93 -17.36 14.38 -21.27
C GLN A 93 -16.94 13.63 -22.53
N LEU A 94 -16.78 12.32 -22.40
CA LEU A 94 -16.30 11.42 -23.44
C LEU A 94 -17.22 10.20 -23.54
N GLY A 95 -17.14 9.49 -24.66
CA GLY A 95 -17.83 8.23 -24.85
C GLY A 95 -19.35 8.34 -25.07
N ASP A 96 -19.91 9.54 -25.17
CA ASP A 96 -21.35 9.69 -25.44
C ASP A 96 -21.77 8.93 -26.71
N GLY A 97 -22.83 8.13 -26.60
CA GLY A 97 -23.28 7.22 -27.65
C GLY A 97 -22.39 6.00 -27.96
N VAL A 98 -21.28 5.78 -27.25
CA VAL A 98 -20.39 4.63 -27.49
C VAL A 98 -21.02 3.34 -26.96
N HIS A 99 -21.32 2.43 -27.89
CA HIS A 99 -21.80 1.08 -27.59
C HIS A 99 -20.67 0.06 -27.72
N LEU A 100 -20.36 -0.62 -26.63
CA LEU A 100 -19.28 -1.60 -26.53
C LEU A 100 -19.77 -3.01 -26.79
N SER A 101 -18.87 -3.82 -27.34
CA SER A 101 -18.98 -5.28 -27.46
C SER A 101 -17.83 -5.95 -26.71
N ASN A 102 -17.91 -7.28 -26.53
CA ASN A 102 -16.90 -8.05 -25.81
C ASN A 102 -15.49 -8.00 -26.44
N ARG A 103 -15.38 -7.45 -27.65
CA ARG A 103 -14.13 -7.19 -28.38
C ARG A 103 -13.42 -5.94 -27.88
N ASN A 104 -14.15 -4.99 -27.30
CA ASN A 104 -13.60 -3.77 -26.72
C ASN A 104 -13.01 -4.09 -25.34
N LYS A 105 -11.76 -4.55 -25.33
CA LYS A 105 -11.01 -4.91 -24.11
C LYS A 105 -10.27 -3.69 -23.58
N SER A 106 -10.10 -3.63 -22.27
CA SER A 106 -9.28 -2.61 -21.59
C SER A 106 -9.69 -1.16 -21.87
N VAL A 107 -10.96 -0.91 -22.18
CA VAL A 107 -11.49 0.44 -22.46
C VAL A 107 -11.20 1.36 -21.27
N GLY A 108 -10.59 2.51 -21.54
CA GLY A 108 -10.18 3.51 -20.57
C GLY A 108 -8.79 3.27 -19.94
N ALA A 109 -8.16 2.11 -20.16
CA ALA A 109 -6.89 1.79 -19.53
C ALA A 109 -5.70 2.50 -20.17
N GLN A 110 -5.68 2.59 -21.52
CA GLN A 110 -4.62 3.28 -22.23
C GLN A 110 -4.73 4.79 -21.96
N LEU A 111 -5.95 5.33 -21.94
CA LEU A 111 -6.22 6.72 -21.56
C LEU A 111 -5.73 7.05 -20.14
N ALA A 112 -5.96 6.18 -19.16
CA ALA A 112 -5.48 6.39 -17.79
C ALA A 112 -3.94 6.51 -17.73
N VAL A 113 -3.23 5.62 -18.45
CA VAL A 113 -1.75 5.67 -18.56
C VAL A 113 -1.30 6.95 -19.26
N ASP A 114 -1.99 7.35 -20.33
CA ASP A 114 -1.65 8.54 -21.10
C ASP A 114 -1.92 9.84 -20.32
N ILE A 115 -2.95 9.88 -19.47
CA ILE A 115 -3.18 10.98 -18.52
C ILE A 115 -2.01 11.08 -17.54
N GLU A 116 -1.59 9.97 -16.93
CA GLU A 116 -0.46 9.97 -15.99
C GLU A 116 0.83 10.45 -16.69
N ARG A 117 1.10 9.94 -17.90
CA ARG A 117 2.25 10.34 -18.71
C ARG A 117 2.20 11.83 -19.05
N MET A 118 1.04 12.31 -19.50
CA MET A 118 0.84 13.70 -19.86
C MET A 118 1.14 14.63 -18.67
N LEU A 119 0.59 14.34 -17.49
CA LEU A 119 0.69 15.22 -16.33
C LEU A 119 2.06 15.19 -15.65
N ASN A 120 2.73 14.03 -15.64
CA ASN A 120 3.94 13.84 -14.83
C ASN A 120 5.24 13.72 -15.64
N HIS A 121 5.14 13.66 -16.98
CA HIS A 121 6.32 13.56 -17.85
C HIS A 121 6.31 14.54 -19.03
N GLU A 122 5.15 14.99 -19.52
CA GLU A 122 5.07 15.88 -20.69
C GLU A 122 4.75 17.34 -20.31
N LEU A 123 3.84 17.56 -19.35
CA LEU A 123 3.32 18.87 -18.95
C LEU A 123 3.73 19.26 -17.51
N THR A 124 4.94 18.90 -17.09
CA THR A 124 5.39 19.06 -15.70
C THR A 124 5.42 20.49 -15.20
N ASP A 125 5.58 21.48 -16.08
CA ASP A 125 5.68 22.90 -15.73
C ASP A 125 4.46 23.73 -16.15
N VAL A 126 3.37 23.06 -16.58
CA VAL A 126 2.14 23.73 -17.01
C VAL A 126 1.11 23.67 -15.90
N GLU A 127 0.54 24.82 -15.55
CA GLU A 127 -0.61 24.90 -14.65
C GLU A 127 -1.91 24.77 -15.47
N LEU A 128 -2.66 23.70 -15.19
CA LEU A 128 -3.96 23.46 -15.82
C LEU A 128 -5.06 23.55 -14.76
N PRO A 129 -6.20 24.23 -15.03
CA PRO A 129 -7.29 24.38 -14.05
C PRO A 129 -7.88 23.05 -13.54
N ALA A 130 -7.79 21.99 -14.34
CA ALA A 130 -8.24 20.63 -14.01
C ALA A 130 -7.24 19.84 -13.16
N VAL A 131 -6.00 20.32 -12.99
CA VAL A 131 -4.91 19.56 -12.36
C VAL A 131 -4.65 20.09 -10.95
N LEU A 132 -4.47 19.17 -10.01
CA LEU A 132 -3.97 19.41 -8.67
C LEU A 132 -2.57 18.80 -8.53
N ARG A 133 -1.78 19.30 -7.58
CA ARG A 133 -0.47 18.73 -7.23
C ARG A 133 -0.43 18.37 -5.77
N ASP A 134 0.09 17.18 -5.48
CA ASP A 134 0.40 16.81 -4.10
C ASP A 134 1.75 17.39 -3.66
N GLU A 135 2.10 17.25 -2.39
CA GLU A 135 3.34 17.78 -1.83
C GLU A 135 4.61 17.09 -2.35
N ARG A 136 4.47 16.02 -3.13
CA ARG A 136 5.59 15.35 -3.82
C ARG A 136 5.78 15.88 -5.24
N GLY A 137 4.93 16.81 -5.66
CA GLY A 137 4.93 17.38 -7.00
C GLY A 137 4.19 16.55 -8.05
N ARG A 138 3.56 15.41 -7.68
CA ARG A 138 2.78 14.61 -8.64
C ARG A 138 1.54 15.39 -9.07
N GLY A 139 1.37 15.60 -10.37
CA GLY A 139 0.17 16.15 -10.97
C GLY A 139 -0.90 15.07 -11.14
N TYR A 140 -2.14 15.39 -10.78
CA TYR A 140 -3.30 14.52 -10.97
C TYR A 140 -4.56 15.33 -11.28
N LEU A 141 -5.52 14.74 -11.98
CA LEU A 141 -6.77 15.44 -12.32
C LEU A 141 -7.68 15.54 -11.10
N ARG A 142 -8.41 16.65 -10.99
CA ARG A 142 -9.48 16.83 -10.00
C ARG A 142 -10.57 15.77 -10.23
N GLU A 143 -11.22 15.36 -9.14
CA GLU A 143 -12.34 14.41 -9.19
C GLU A 143 -13.40 14.85 -10.23
N GLY A 144 -13.80 13.94 -11.11
CA GLY A 144 -14.80 14.19 -12.14
C GLY A 144 -14.31 14.98 -13.37
N SER A 145 -13.03 15.34 -13.46
CA SER A 145 -12.50 16.06 -14.63
C SER A 145 -12.63 15.30 -15.95
N VAL A 146 -12.64 13.97 -15.93
CA VAL A 146 -12.83 13.16 -17.15
C VAL A 146 -13.96 12.18 -16.89
N ARG A 147 -15.09 12.36 -17.57
CA ARG A 147 -16.22 11.45 -17.45
C ARG A 147 -16.47 10.72 -18.75
N ILE A 148 -16.47 9.39 -18.69
CA ILE A 148 -16.60 8.51 -19.85
C ILE A 148 -17.88 7.72 -19.68
N ALA A 149 -18.88 8.01 -20.51
CA ALA A 149 -20.12 7.21 -20.56
C ALA A 149 -19.98 6.12 -21.63
N THR A 150 -20.44 4.90 -21.36
CA THR A 150 -20.48 3.81 -22.35
C THR A 150 -21.68 2.90 -22.09
N SER A 151 -22.08 2.11 -23.08
CA SER A 151 -23.15 1.11 -22.93
C SER A 151 -22.79 -0.24 -23.56
N GLY A 152 -23.58 -1.28 -23.32
CA GLY A 152 -23.47 -2.56 -24.03
C GLY A 152 -22.80 -3.67 -23.22
N SER A 153 -21.89 -4.42 -23.84
CA SER A 153 -21.18 -5.52 -23.18
C SER A 153 -19.67 -5.32 -23.32
N ALA A 154 -19.05 -4.64 -22.37
CA ALA A 154 -17.61 -4.39 -22.40
C ALA A 154 -16.79 -5.69 -22.32
N GLY A 155 -15.66 -5.72 -23.03
CA GLY A 155 -14.71 -6.82 -22.97
C GLY A 155 -13.96 -6.92 -21.63
N LEU A 156 -12.93 -7.75 -21.62
CA LEU A 156 -12.09 -7.96 -20.44
C LEU A 156 -11.43 -6.65 -20.00
N SER A 157 -11.23 -6.49 -18.69
CA SER A 157 -10.41 -5.41 -18.10
C SER A 157 -10.93 -3.98 -18.29
N TYR A 158 -12.25 -3.79 -18.40
CA TYR A 158 -12.87 -2.46 -18.45
C TYR A 158 -12.40 -1.57 -17.29
N GLY A 159 -11.92 -0.35 -17.58
CA GLY A 159 -11.43 0.58 -16.56
C GLY A 159 -10.18 0.11 -15.82
N ALA A 160 -9.40 -0.82 -16.38
CA ALA A 160 -8.11 -1.18 -15.79
C ALA A 160 -7.22 0.07 -15.63
N PHE A 161 -6.49 0.14 -14.51
CA PHE A 161 -5.63 1.27 -14.16
C PHE A 161 -6.31 2.64 -14.07
N CYS A 162 -7.65 2.70 -13.98
CA CYS A 162 -8.40 3.93 -13.74
C CYS A 162 -7.70 4.78 -12.67
N ASN A 163 -7.43 6.04 -12.99
CA ASN A 163 -6.63 6.95 -12.18
C ASN A 163 -7.45 8.17 -11.74
N ASP A 164 -6.81 8.99 -10.91
CA ASP A 164 -7.41 10.19 -10.31
C ASP A 164 -8.06 11.10 -11.37
N GLY A 165 -9.29 11.53 -11.07
CA GLY A 165 -10.10 12.42 -11.90
C GLY A 165 -10.88 11.74 -13.04
N MET A 166 -10.66 10.45 -13.30
CA MET A 166 -11.50 9.68 -14.21
C MET A 166 -12.78 9.18 -13.54
N THR A 167 -13.89 9.23 -14.28
CA THR A 167 -15.18 8.64 -13.89
C THR A 167 -15.75 7.86 -15.08
N LEU A 168 -15.67 6.53 -15.02
CA LEU A 168 -16.22 5.65 -16.03
C LEU A 168 -17.63 5.24 -15.60
N VAL A 169 -18.63 5.51 -16.44
CA VAL A 169 -20.03 5.11 -16.22
C VAL A 169 -20.44 4.19 -17.35
N HIS A 170 -20.61 2.91 -17.03
CA HIS A 170 -21.04 1.88 -17.96
C HIS A 170 -22.47 1.45 -17.66
N THR A 171 -23.36 1.47 -18.65
CA THR A 171 -24.69 0.87 -18.54
C THR A 171 -24.73 -0.43 -19.34
N GLY A 172 -24.76 -1.58 -18.65
CA GLY A 172 -24.65 -2.88 -19.31
C GLY A 172 -23.81 -3.88 -18.51
N THR A 173 -23.09 -4.75 -19.24
CA THR A 173 -22.27 -5.82 -18.66
C THR A 173 -20.80 -5.60 -18.99
N ALA A 174 -19.90 -6.07 -18.13
CA ALA A 174 -18.46 -6.10 -18.40
C ALA A 174 -17.90 -7.48 -18.05
N ASN A 175 -16.98 -7.97 -18.88
CA ASN A 175 -16.32 -9.24 -18.61
C ASN A 175 -15.29 -9.11 -17.46
N ASP A 176 -14.54 -10.18 -17.20
CA ASP A 176 -13.57 -10.27 -16.11
C ASP A 176 -12.57 -9.10 -16.05
N GLY A 177 -12.16 -8.73 -14.83
CA GLY A 177 -11.07 -7.79 -14.58
C GLY A 177 -11.48 -6.32 -14.55
N VAL A 178 -12.76 -5.99 -14.36
CA VAL A 178 -13.22 -4.60 -14.19
C VAL A 178 -12.39 -3.89 -13.11
N GLY A 179 -11.81 -2.74 -13.41
CA GLY A 179 -11.00 -1.99 -12.45
C GLY A 179 -9.72 -2.69 -11.99
N LYS A 180 -9.20 -3.66 -12.76
CA LYS A 180 -7.91 -4.31 -12.47
C LYS A 180 -6.81 -3.25 -12.31
N GLY A 181 -6.12 -3.28 -11.17
CA GLY A 181 -5.07 -2.30 -10.85
C GLY A 181 -5.54 -0.84 -10.81
N ALA A 182 -6.85 -0.59 -10.60
CA ALA A 182 -7.36 0.76 -10.39
C ALA A 182 -6.61 1.45 -9.26
N ASN A 183 -6.27 2.72 -9.45
CA ASN A 183 -5.45 3.49 -8.53
C ASN A 183 -6.08 4.85 -8.16
N GLY A 184 -7.22 5.20 -8.73
CA GLY A 184 -7.97 6.40 -8.40
C GLY A 184 -9.25 6.49 -9.23
N GLY A 185 -9.93 7.62 -9.13
CA GLY A 185 -11.16 7.86 -9.89
C GLY A 185 -12.32 6.96 -9.46
N SER A 186 -13.31 6.83 -10.34
CA SER A 186 -14.54 6.07 -10.07
C SER A 186 -14.94 5.21 -11.27
N ILE A 187 -15.34 3.97 -11.00
CA ILE A 187 -15.93 3.06 -11.98
C ILE A 187 -17.35 2.72 -11.54
N VAL A 188 -18.33 3.03 -12.38
CA VAL A 188 -19.75 2.81 -12.10
C VAL A 188 -20.31 1.89 -13.16
N VAL A 189 -20.90 0.76 -12.74
CA VAL A 189 -21.61 -0.16 -13.62
C VAL A 189 -23.07 -0.18 -13.22
N ARG A 190 -23.94 0.31 -14.10
CA ARG A 190 -25.39 0.41 -13.94
C ARG A 190 -26.09 -0.73 -14.65
N SER A 191 -27.19 -1.18 -14.06
CA SER A 191 -28.04 -2.21 -14.66
C SER A 191 -28.73 -1.66 -15.91
N PRO A 192 -28.69 -2.39 -17.05
CA PRO A 192 -29.52 -2.04 -18.20
C PRO A 192 -31.00 -2.45 -18.01
N GLY A 193 -31.37 -3.01 -16.85
CA GLY A 193 -32.67 -3.62 -16.60
C GLY A 193 -32.75 -5.07 -17.08
N GLY A 194 -33.85 -5.76 -16.74
CA GLY A 194 -34.13 -7.13 -17.19
C GLY A 194 -33.42 -8.25 -16.40
N GLY A 195 -32.68 -7.92 -15.35
CA GLY A 195 -32.12 -8.89 -14.40
C GLY A 195 -33.15 -9.41 -13.39
N SER A 196 -32.75 -10.39 -12.58
CA SER A 196 -33.53 -10.95 -11.46
C SER A 196 -32.86 -10.66 -10.12
N ASP A 197 -33.67 -10.42 -9.09
CA ASP A 197 -33.21 -10.24 -7.70
C ASP A 197 -32.66 -11.52 -7.06
N LEU A 198 -32.86 -12.67 -7.71
CA LEU A 198 -32.25 -13.92 -7.27
C LEU A 198 -30.73 -13.84 -7.40
N HIS A 199 -30.01 -14.48 -6.47
CA HIS A 199 -28.56 -14.63 -6.60
C HIS A 199 -28.20 -15.33 -7.92
N GLY A 200 -27.22 -14.78 -8.65
CA GLY A 200 -26.87 -15.15 -10.03
C GLY A 200 -27.79 -14.56 -11.11
N GLY A 201 -28.88 -13.90 -10.75
CA GLY A 201 -29.90 -13.39 -11.67
C GLY A 201 -29.61 -12.03 -12.31
N ASN A 202 -28.63 -11.27 -11.80
CA ASN A 202 -28.25 -9.96 -12.32
C ASN A 202 -26.72 -9.76 -12.27
N VAL A 203 -25.95 -10.63 -12.93
CA VAL A 203 -24.48 -10.53 -12.99
C VAL A 203 -24.08 -9.49 -14.03
N LEU A 204 -23.47 -8.39 -13.59
CA LEU A 204 -23.06 -7.29 -14.45
C LEU A 204 -21.56 -7.25 -14.70
N ILE A 205 -20.75 -7.75 -13.77
CA ILE A 205 -19.30 -7.79 -13.95
C ILE A 205 -18.76 -9.20 -13.73
N GLY A 206 -17.73 -9.56 -14.49
CA GLY A 206 -17.09 -10.88 -14.40
C GLY A 206 -16.22 -11.08 -13.15
N ASN A 207 -15.35 -12.09 -13.25
CA ASN A 207 -14.42 -12.48 -12.20
C ASN A 207 -13.27 -11.46 -12.04
N PHE A 208 -12.54 -11.55 -10.92
CA PHE A 208 -11.29 -10.78 -10.70
C PHE A 208 -11.43 -9.25 -10.85
N ALA A 209 -12.64 -8.70 -10.66
CA ALA A 209 -12.81 -7.27 -10.59
C ALA A 209 -12.00 -6.71 -9.41
N LEU A 210 -11.38 -5.54 -9.61
CA LEU A 210 -10.50 -4.86 -8.67
C LEU A 210 -9.25 -5.66 -8.27
N PHE A 211 -8.82 -6.59 -9.12
CA PHE A 211 -7.61 -7.35 -8.86
C PHE A 211 -6.41 -6.41 -8.67
N GLY A 212 -5.84 -6.41 -7.45
CA GLY A 212 -4.69 -5.58 -7.11
C GLY A 212 -4.96 -4.07 -7.12
N ALA A 213 -6.23 -3.64 -7.02
CA ALA A 213 -6.55 -2.22 -6.98
C ALA A 213 -5.91 -1.54 -5.74
N THR A 214 -5.37 -0.34 -5.93
CA THR A 214 -4.64 0.41 -4.90
C THR A 214 -5.34 1.69 -4.46
N GLY A 215 -6.45 2.04 -5.10
CA GLY A 215 -7.25 3.25 -4.82
C GLY A 215 -8.44 3.35 -5.76
N GLY A 216 -9.21 4.43 -5.61
CA GLY A 216 -10.43 4.71 -6.37
C GLY A 216 -11.68 4.07 -5.78
N ARG A 217 -12.81 4.37 -6.40
CA ARG A 217 -14.15 3.89 -6.02
C ARG A 217 -14.75 3.01 -7.11
N THR A 218 -15.55 2.02 -6.75
CA THR A 218 -16.26 1.18 -7.72
C THR A 218 -17.65 0.81 -7.24
N PHE A 219 -18.66 1.13 -8.04
CA PHE A 219 -20.07 0.94 -7.69
C PHE A 219 -20.74 0.08 -8.76
N VAL A 220 -21.36 -1.02 -8.36
CA VAL A 220 -21.90 -2.02 -9.28
C VAL A 220 -23.35 -2.33 -8.88
N GLU A 221 -24.29 -1.87 -9.69
CA GLU A 221 -25.74 -2.04 -9.52
C GLU A 221 -26.19 -3.46 -9.93
N GLY A 222 -25.48 -4.46 -9.41
CA GLY A 222 -25.65 -5.85 -9.76
C GLY A 222 -24.55 -6.71 -9.15
N GLN A 223 -24.46 -7.94 -9.63
CA GLN A 223 -23.57 -8.95 -9.07
C GLN A 223 -22.25 -9.01 -9.83
N ALA A 224 -21.19 -9.34 -9.10
CA ALA A 224 -19.88 -9.69 -9.62
C ALA A 224 -19.67 -11.20 -9.61
N GLY A 225 -18.77 -11.67 -10.47
CA GLY A 225 -18.28 -13.04 -10.45
C GLY A 225 -17.40 -13.37 -9.24
N ASP A 226 -16.61 -14.43 -9.38
CA ASP A 226 -15.69 -14.91 -8.37
C ASP A 226 -14.51 -13.95 -8.18
N ARG A 227 -13.91 -14.01 -6.98
CA ARG A 227 -12.70 -13.27 -6.61
C ARG A 227 -12.84 -11.77 -6.79
N PHE A 228 -14.03 -11.24 -6.52
CA PHE A 228 -14.24 -9.80 -6.42
C PHE A 228 -13.32 -9.19 -5.36
N ALA A 229 -12.62 -8.11 -5.72
CA ALA A 229 -11.67 -7.41 -4.86
C ALA A 229 -10.51 -8.27 -4.33
N VAL A 230 -10.10 -9.29 -5.10
CA VAL A 230 -8.90 -10.08 -4.77
C VAL A 230 -7.64 -9.21 -4.78
N ARG A 231 -6.83 -9.31 -3.72
CA ARG A 231 -5.67 -8.44 -3.50
C ARG A 231 -6.00 -6.95 -3.55
N ASN A 232 -7.23 -6.55 -3.23
CA ASN A 232 -7.54 -5.14 -3.07
C ASN A 232 -6.65 -4.55 -1.96
N SER A 233 -5.94 -3.49 -2.29
CA SER A 233 -4.97 -2.82 -1.43
C SER A 233 -5.30 -1.35 -1.25
N GLY A 234 -6.51 -0.89 -1.59
CA GLY A 234 -6.95 0.49 -1.29
C GLY A 234 -8.20 0.99 -2.00
N ALA A 235 -8.80 0.23 -2.92
CA ALA A 235 -10.06 0.63 -3.54
C ALA A 235 -11.24 0.46 -2.58
N THR A 236 -12.24 1.30 -2.77
CA THR A 236 -13.52 1.19 -2.09
C THR A 236 -14.61 0.76 -3.06
N ALA A 237 -15.39 -0.25 -2.70
CA ALA A 237 -16.38 -0.80 -3.60
C ALA A 237 -17.71 -1.14 -2.95
N VAL A 238 -18.79 -0.94 -3.70
CA VAL A 238 -20.14 -1.41 -3.35
C VAL A 238 -20.70 -2.22 -4.51
N VAL A 239 -21.23 -3.40 -4.19
CA VAL A 239 -21.72 -4.39 -5.16
C VAL A 239 -22.96 -5.08 -4.61
N GLU A 240 -23.85 -5.57 -5.48
CA GLU A 240 -25.13 -6.18 -5.09
C GLU A 240 -25.14 -7.71 -5.17
N GLY A 241 -23.94 -8.30 -5.16
CA GLY A 241 -23.72 -9.73 -5.02
C GLY A 241 -22.31 -10.10 -5.50
N VAL A 242 -21.74 -11.16 -4.96
CA VAL A 242 -20.41 -11.64 -5.32
C VAL A 242 -20.39 -13.16 -5.43
N GLY A 243 -19.50 -13.69 -6.26
CA GLY A 243 -19.21 -15.12 -6.33
C GLY A 243 -18.35 -15.63 -5.17
N ASP A 244 -17.63 -16.72 -5.41
CA ASP A 244 -16.71 -17.33 -4.45
C ASP A 244 -15.45 -16.47 -4.25
N PHE A 245 -14.87 -16.54 -3.06
CA PHE A 245 -13.59 -15.94 -2.69
C PHE A 245 -13.54 -14.41 -2.80
N ALA A 246 -14.64 -13.73 -2.49
CA ALA A 246 -14.65 -12.27 -2.39
C ALA A 246 -13.65 -11.77 -1.31
N CYS A 247 -12.95 -10.68 -1.61
CA CYS A 247 -11.92 -10.07 -0.76
C CYS A 247 -10.74 -11.00 -0.41
N GLU A 248 -10.47 -12.00 -1.24
CA GLU A 248 -9.32 -12.89 -1.05
C GLU A 248 -8.00 -12.10 -1.08
N TYR A 249 -7.11 -12.30 -0.12
CA TYR A 249 -5.83 -11.58 0.02
C TYR A 249 -5.95 -10.04 0.05
N MET A 250 -7.10 -9.49 0.41
CA MET A 250 -7.27 -8.04 0.56
C MET A 250 -6.41 -7.50 1.71
N THR A 251 -5.67 -6.42 1.44
CA THR A 251 -4.71 -5.82 2.38
C THR A 251 -5.06 -4.39 2.79
N ASN A 252 -5.99 -3.74 2.09
CA ASN A 252 -6.58 -2.45 2.47
C ASN A 252 -7.81 -2.15 1.60
N GLY A 253 -8.52 -1.06 1.90
CA GLY A 253 -9.74 -0.63 1.21
C GLY A 253 -11.00 -1.00 1.98
N ALA A 254 -12.16 -0.77 1.36
CA ALA A 254 -13.45 -1.11 1.92
C ALA A 254 -14.34 -1.78 0.87
N VAL A 255 -15.01 -2.88 1.21
CA VAL A 255 -15.96 -3.54 0.30
C VAL A 255 -17.29 -3.72 1.01
N LEU A 256 -18.37 -3.23 0.43
CA LEU A 256 -19.73 -3.49 0.89
C LEU A 256 -20.47 -4.34 -0.15
N ASN A 257 -20.88 -5.54 0.26
CA ASN A 257 -21.75 -6.39 -0.54
C ASN A 257 -23.19 -6.33 -0.01
N LEU A 258 -24.12 -5.95 -0.87
CA LEU A 258 -25.54 -5.83 -0.56
C LEU A 258 -26.32 -7.10 -0.88
N GLY A 259 -25.74 -8.08 -1.59
CA GLY A 259 -26.47 -9.27 -2.04
C GLY A 259 -25.82 -10.59 -1.69
N GLY A 260 -26.12 -11.62 -2.47
CA GLY A 260 -25.60 -12.96 -2.25
C GLY A 260 -24.08 -13.02 -2.31
N PHE A 261 -23.51 -14.04 -1.68
CA PHE A 261 -22.07 -14.26 -1.59
C PHE A 261 -21.74 -15.75 -1.66
N GLY A 262 -20.60 -16.08 -2.28
CA GLY A 262 -20.05 -17.42 -2.34
C GLY A 262 -19.26 -17.80 -1.08
N LYS A 263 -18.53 -18.91 -1.14
CA LYS A 263 -17.65 -19.39 -0.05
C LYS A 263 -16.32 -18.63 -0.02
N GLY A 264 -15.59 -18.69 1.09
CA GLY A 264 -14.23 -18.16 1.20
C GLY A 264 -14.13 -16.64 1.29
N VAL A 265 -15.18 -15.96 1.78
CA VAL A 265 -15.17 -14.50 1.97
C VAL A 265 -14.03 -14.13 2.92
N GLY A 266 -13.17 -13.21 2.49
CA GLY A 266 -12.03 -12.71 3.25
C GLY A 266 -10.88 -13.71 3.43
N ASN A 267 -10.79 -14.77 2.60
CA ASN A 267 -9.69 -15.73 2.70
C ASN A 267 -8.32 -15.08 2.49
N GLY A 268 -7.40 -15.21 3.45
CA GLY A 268 -6.09 -14.57 3.40
C GLY A 268 -6.11 -13.04 3.53
N MET A 269 -7.26 -12.45 3.87
CA MET A 269 -7.40 -11.00 4.08
C MET A 269 -6.59 -10.56 5.31
N SER A 270 -5.78 -9.52 5.16
CA SER A 270 -4.86 -9.02 6.19
C SER A 270 -5.01 -7.52 6.50
N GLY A 271 -5.88 -6.80 5.77
CA GLY A 271 -6.15 -5.39 6.02
C GLY A 271 -7.36 -4.87 5.24
N GLY A 272 -7.87 -3.70 5.65
CA GLY A 272 -9.15 -3.17 5.17
C GLY A 272 -10.35 -3.82 5.86
N PHE A 273 -11.56 -3.48 5.40
CA PHE A 273 -12.81 -4.01 5.96
C PHE A 273 -13.76 -4.47 4.86
N VAL A 274 -14.43 -5.60 5.10
CA VAL A 274 -15.55 -6.08 4.27
C VAL A 274 -16.85 -5.96 5.07
N TYR A 275 -17.92 -5.58 4.41
CA TYR A 275 -19.25 -5.46 4.98
C TYR A 275 -20.21 -6.29 4.14
N GLN A 276 -21.07 -7.03 4.81
CA GLN A 276 -22.02 -7.91 4.17
C GLN A 276 -23.41 -7.66 4.74
N TYR A 277 -24.37 -7.40 3.86
CA TYR A 277 -25.79 -7.51 4.18
C TYR A 277 -26.21 -8.99 4.14
N ASP A 278 -26.50 -9.58 5.30
CA ASP A 278 -26.76 -11.02 5.50
C ASP A 278 -28.06 -11.26 6.29
N PRO A 279 -29.24 -11.01 5.70
CA PRO A 279 -30.52 -11.22 6.36
C PRO A 279 -30.79 -12.69 6.72
N GLU A 280 -30.09 -13.63 6.06
CA GLU A 280 -30.25 -15.07 6.30
C GLU A 280 -29.23 -15.65 7.29
N GLY A 281 -28.28 -14.84 7.80
CA GLY A 281 -27.27 -15.28 8.76
C GLY A 281 -26.32 -16.37 8.24
N LYS A 282 -26.03 -16.39 6.93
CA LYS A 282 -25.21 -17.42 6.26
C LYS A 282 -23.72 -17.14 6.27
N LEU A 283 -23.29 -15.90 6.56
CA LEU A 283 -21.90 -15.47 6.48
C LEU A 283 -20.94 -16.30 7.33
N PRO A 284 -21.25 -16.68 8.60
CA PRO A 284 -20.33 -17.47 9.41
C PRO A 284 -19.91 -18.81 8.78
N GLY A 285 -20.78 -19.43 7.97
CA GLY A 285 -20.47 -20.68 7.27
C GLY A 285 -19.71 -20.50 5.95
N LYS A 286 -19.52 -19.26 5.48
CA LYS A 286 -18.90 -18.92 4.20
C LYS A 286 -17.66 -18.03 4.34
N ALA A 287 -17.48 -17.36 5.48
CA ALA A 287 -16.32 -16.55 5.79
C ALA A 287 -15.10 -17.39 6.18
N SER A 288 -13.90 -16.90 5.88
CA SER A 288 -12.65 -17.51 6.36
C SER A 288 -12.41 -17.14 7.82
N ALA A 289 -12.81 -18.03 8.74
CA ALA A 289 -12.66 -17.83 10.18
C ALA A 289 -11.20 -17.68 10.64
N ASP A 290 -10.24 -18.20 9.86
CA ASP A 290 -8.80 -18.09 10.10
C ASP A 290 -8.25 -16.71 9.75
N SER A 291 -8.91 -15.98 8.85
CA SER A 291 -8.45 -14.69 8.33
C SER A 291 -9.21 -13.51 8.92
N ILE A 292 -10.54 -13.63 9.05
CA ILE A 292 -11.40 -12.54 9.50
C ILE A 292 -12.22 -12.89 10.74
N LEU A 293 -12.51 -11.87 11.53
CA LEU A 293 -13.50 -11.86 12.60
C LEU A 293 -14.76 -11.17 12.11
N LEU A 294 -15.89 -11.77 12.44
CA LEU A 294 -17.20 -11.21 12.11
C LEU A 294 -17.76 -10.47 13.34
N GLY A 295 -18.33 -9.30 13.11
CA GLY A 295 -19.02 -8.53 14.14
C GLY A 295 -20.24 -7.79 13.60
N ALA A 296 -21.20 -7.51 14.48
CA ALA A 296 -22.39 -6.75 14.15
C ALA A 296 -22.12 -5.24 14.21
N ILE A 297 -22.83 -4.46 13.40
CA ILE A 297 -22.74 -2.98 13.41
C ILE A 297 -23.70 -2.31 14.40
N THR A 298 -24.52 -3.09 15.10
CA THR A 298 -25.61 -2.61 15.97
C THR A 298 -25.31 -2.69 17.45
N GLY A 299 -24.08 -3.03 17.84
CA GLY A 299 -23.63 -2.93 19.23
C GLY A 299 -23.67 -1.50 19.77
N ASP A 300 -23.75 -1.38 21.09
CA ASP A 300 -23.76 -0.10 21.81
C ASP A 300 -22.35 0.47 22.04
N ASP A 301 -21.31 -0.24 21.60
CA ASP A 301 -19.93 0.20 21.70
C ASP A 301 -19.48 1.08 20.51
N GLU A 302 -18.43 1.87 20.72
CA GLU A 302 -17.88 2.78 19.70
C GLU A 302 -17.38 2.04 18.46
N HIS A 303 -16.92 0.81 18.62
CA HIS A 303 -16.42 -0.02 17.53
C HIS A 303 -17.55 -0.47 16.60
N ALA A 304 -18.72 -0.80 17.12
CA ALA A 304 -19.92 -1.03 16.30
C ALA A 304 -20.41 0.28 15.63
N ALA A 305 -20.37 1.41 16.34
CA ALA A 305 -20.82 2.70 15.82
C ALA A 305 -20.01 3.19 14.60
N LEU A 306 -18.68 3.02 14.59
CA LEU A 306 -17.87 3.41 13.43
C LEU A 306 -18.19 2.56 12.19
N HIS A 307 -18.46 1.26 12.36
CA HIS A 307 -18.83 0.38 11.27
C HIS A 307 -20.22 0.71 10.73
N ARG A 308 -21.16 1.07 11.61
CA ARG A 308 -22.49 1.57 11.24
C ARG A 308 -22.39 2.81 10.34
N GLN A 309 -21.57 3.78 10.74
CA GLN A 309 -21.34 4.98 9.96
C GLN A 309 -20.67 4.66 8.60
N ALA A 310 -19.69 3.76 8.59
CA ALA A 310 -19.02 3.32 7.36
C ALA A 310 -20.02 2.70 6.36
N VAL A 311 -20.90 1.79 6.81
CA VAL A 311 -21.93 1.19 5.95
C VAL A 311 -22.89 2.25 5.41
N HIS A 312 -23.35 3.17 6.26
CA HIS A 312 -24.27 4.24 5.85
C HIS A 312 -23.65 5.16 4.79
N VAL A 313 -22.36 5.51 4.91
CA VAL A 313 -21.62 6.29 3.90
C VAL A 313 -21.52 5.53 2.58
N LEU A 314 -21.15 4.24 2.63
CA LEU A 314 -21.01 3.40 1.44
C LEU A 314 -22.35 3.22 0.69
N LEU A 315 -23.46 3.04 1.41
CA LEU A 315 -24.80 2.99 0.82
C LEU A 315 -25.16 4.30 0.12
N GLY A 316 -24.88 5.45 0.77
CA GLY A 316 -25.12 6.77 0.19
C GLY A 316 -24.35 6.98 -1.12
N TRP A 317 -23.05 6.65 -1.14
CA TRP A 317 -22.24 6.74 -2.36
C TRP A 317 -22.71 5.80 -3.47
N HIS A 318 -23.12 4.57 -3.12
CA HIS A 318 -23.66 3.64 -4.11
C HIS A 318 -24.96 4.15 -4.73
N LEU A 319 -25.88 4.67 -3.90
CA LEU A 319 -27.13 5.26 -4.36
C LEU A 319 -26.88 6.46 -5.28
N GLU A 320 -25.98 7.37 -4.91
CA GLU A 320 -25.62 8.54 -5.73
C GLU A 320 -25.01 8.13 -7.08
N ALA A 321 -24.10 7.15 -7.07
CA ALA A 321 -23.40 6.73 -8.28
C ALA A 321 -24.31 5.95 -9.24
N THR A 322 -25.16 5.06 -8.72
CA THR A 322 -25.90 4.08 -9.53
C THR A 322 -27.38 4.40 -9.68
N GLY A 323 -28.00 5.04 -8.69
CA GLY A 323 -29.46 5.10 -8.57
C GLY A 323 -30.09 3.81 -8.04
N SER A 324 -29.29 2.91 -7.43
CA SER A 324 -29.73 1.59 -6.95
C SER A 324 -30.98 1.66 -6.08
N ALA A 325 -32.05 1.01 -6.55
CA ALA A 325 -33.29 0.85 -5.80
C ALA A 325 -33.07 0.08 -4.48
N LYS A 326 -32.11 -0.85 -4.47
CA LYS A 326 -31.78 -1.65 -3.29
C LYS A 326 -31.11 -0.81 -2.20
N ALA A 327 -30.14 0.03 -2.57
CA ALA A 327 -29.52 0.94 -1.60
C ALA A 327 -30.52 1.98 -1.08
N ALA A 328 -31.40 2.51 -1.94
CA ALA A 328 -32.48 3.39 -1.51
C ALA A 328 -33.38 2.71 -0.47
N TRP A 329 -33.85 1.49 -0.75
CA TRP A 329 -34.69 0.73 0.16
C TRP A 329 -34.01 0.43 1.51
N LEU A 330 -32.72 0.05 1.49
CA LEU A 330 -31.95 -0.20 2.71
C LEU A 330 -31.79 1.06 3.57
N LEU A 331 -31.60 2.23 2.94
CA LEU A 331 -31.53 3.51 3.65
C LEU A 331 -32.90 3.94 4.19
N GLU A 332 -33.98 3.72 3.46
CA GLU A 332 -35.35 4.01 3.90
C GLU A 332 -35.79 3.13 5.08
N ASN A 333 -35.30 1.90 5.16
CA ASN A 333 -35.64 0.92 6.20
C ASN A 333 -34.49 0.70 7.20
N TRP A 334 -33.56 1.66 7.28
CA TRP A 334 -32.28 1.51 7.97
C TRP A 334 -32.39 0.99 9.41
N GLU A 335 -33.36 1.50 10.18
CA GLU A 335 -33.53 1.13 11.59
C GLU A 335 -33.68 -0.38 11.80
N THR A 336 -34.33 -1.07 10.87
CA THR A 336 -34.50 -2.54 10.90
C THR A 336 -33.34 -3.23 10.19
N GLU A 337 -32.99 -2.75 8.99
CA GLU A 337 -32.06 -3.47 8.11
C GLU A 337 -30.60 -3.40 8.59
N GLN A 338 -30.23 -2.40 9.39
CA GLN A 338 -28.89 -2.32 10.00
C GLN A 338 -28.51 -3.57 10.81
N HIS A 339 -29.50 -4.28 11.37
CA HIS A 339 -29.28 -5.51 12.14
C HIS A 339 -28.83 -6.70 11.29
N HIS A 340 -29.01 -6.61 9.97
CA HIS A 340 -28.58 -7.64 9.03
C HIS A 340 -27.19 -7.38 8.45
N PHE A 341 -26.53 -6.27 8.81
CA PHE A 341 -25.16 -6.01 8.38
C PHE A 341 -24.14 -6.59 9.35
N VAL A 342 -23.15 -7.26 8.77
CA VAL A 342 -22.00 -7.83 9.47
C VAL A 342 -20.74 -7.24 8.86
N TYR A 343 -19.80 -6.78 9.69
CA TYR A 343 -18.46 -6.44 9.24
C TYR A 343 -17.53 -7.64 9.41
N GLY A 344 -16.60 -7.79 8.47
CA GLY A 344 -15.46 -8.70 8.52
C GLY A 344 -14.18 -7.88 8.72
N MET A 345 -13.55 -8.06 9.88
CA MET A 345 -12.30 -7.43 10.25
C MET A 345 -11.15 -8.45 10.17
N PRO A 346 -10.02 -8.14 9.53
CA PRO A 346 -8.85 -9.01 9.52
C PRO A 346 -8.29 -9.23 10.92
N ARG A 347 -8.04 -10.49 11.30
CA ARG A 347 -7.39 -10.84 12.58
C ARG A 347 -6.01 -10.21 12.73
N ALA A 348 -5.32 -9.97 11.60
CA ALA A 348 -4.03 -9.30 11.60
C ALA A 348 -4.11 -7.91 12.26
N LEU A 349 -5.20 -7.15 12.09
CA LEU A 349 -5.31 -5.83 12.71
C LEU A 349 -5.23 -5.92 14.24
N LEU A 350 -5.87 -6.91 14.85
CA LEU A 350 -5.75 -7.15 16.29
C LEU A 350 -4.32 -7.51 16.71
N GLN A 351 -3.70 -8.45 16.00
CA GLN A 351 -2.33 -8.91 16.32
C GLN A 351 -1.28 -7.79 16.24
N TYR A 352 -1.51 -6.80 15.37
CA TYR A 352 -0.55 -5.73 15.11
C TYR A 352 -0.90 -4.41 15.79
N GLN A 353 -2.17 -4.14 16.10
CA GLN A 353 -2.62 -2.80 16.48
C GLN A 353 -3.47 -2.77 17.76
N ASP A 354 -3.89 -3.92 18.30
CA ASP A 354 -4.67 -3.98 19.55
C ASP A 354 -3.78 -4.34 20.74
N SER A 355 -3.74 -3.46 21.75
CA SER A 355 -2.87 -3.63 22.91
C SER A 355 -3.19 -4.87 23.76
N ASP A 356 -4.45 -5.29 23.85
CA ASP A 356 -4.83 -6.49 24.62
C ASP A 356 -4.35 -7.77 23.94
N GLU A 357 -4.51 -7.84 22.62
CA GLU A 357 -4.09 -9.01 21.84
C GLU A 357 -2.56 -9.09 21.72
N ILE A 358 -1.88 -7.95 21.61
CA ILE A 358 -0.42 -7.87 21.68
C ILE A 358 0.09 -8.38 23.03
N LEU A 359 -0.51 -7.93 24.14
CA LEU A 359 -0.14 -8.37 25.49
C LEU A 359 -0.30 -9.88 25.67
N LYS A 360 -1.38 -10.47 25.14
CA LYS A 360 -1.61 -11.92 25.18
C LYS A 360 -0.58 -12.70 24.35
N ALA A 361 -0.13 -12.13 23.23
CA ALA A 361 0.70 -12.82 22.25
C ALA A 361 2.22 -12.68 22.49
N LYS A 362 2.67 -11.63 23.20
CA LYS A 362 4.08 -11.28 23.31
C LYS A 362 4.54 -11.20 24.77
N PRO A 363 5.67 -11.84 25.13
CA PRO A 363 6.25 -11.68 26.46
C PRO A 363 6.83 -10.27 26.64
N ARG A 364 6.90 -9.80 27.89
CA ARG A 364 7.50 -8.49 28.27
C ARG A 364 8.81 -8.19 27.55
N LYS A 365 9.71 -9.17 27.48
CA LYS A 365 11.02 -9.03 26.85
C LYS A 365 10.91 -8.60 25.39
N ASP A 366 10.03 -9.24 24.61
CA ASP A 366 9.85 -8.94 23.19
C ASP A 366 9.28 -7.53 23.00
N LEU A 367 8.33 -7.11 23.85
CA LEU A 367 7.74 -5.77 23.83
C LEU A 367 8.80 -4.70 24.11
N ALA A 368 9.59 -4.90 25.17
CA ALA A 368 10.64 -3.98 25.57
C ALA A 368 11.77 -3.91 24.53
N ASP A 369 12.19 -5.04 23.96
CA ASP A 369 13.24 -5.07 22.92
C ASP A 369 12.76 -4.39 21.62
N GLU A 370 11.50 -4.60 21.20
CA GLU A 370 10.91 -3.93 20.04
C GLU A 370 10.85 -2.40 20.23
N LEU A 371 10.33 -1.94 21.37
CA LEU A 371 10.26 -0.51 21.69
C LEU A 371 11.66 0.11 21.81
N ALA A 372 12.60 -0.55 22.49
CA ALA A 372 13.95 -0.05 22.65
C ALA A 372 14.64 0.11 21.28
N ALA A 373 14.49 -0.88 20.39
CA ALA A 373 15.02 -0.80 19.03
C ALA A 373 14.37 0.32 18.22
N ALA A 374 13.04 0.47 18.31
CA ALA A 374 12.29 1.51 17.61
C ALA A 374 12.67 2.92 18.09
N LEU A 375 12.83 3.09 19.40
CA LEU A 375 13.17 4.36 20.03
C LEU A 375 14.57 4.80 19.59
N VAL A 376 15.58 3.92 19.63
CA VAL A 376 16.92 4.25 19.11
C VAL A 376 16.90 4.52 17.60
N ALA A 377 16.18 3.69 16.83
CA ALA A 377 16.08 3.88 15.38
C ALA A 377 15.45 5.23 15.03
N HIS A 378 14.44 5.67 15.77
CA HIS A 378 13.87 7.02 15.61
C HIS A 378 14.93 8.10 15.82
N GLN A 379 15.71 8.01 16.91
CA GLN A 379 16.74 9.01 17.25
C GLN A 379 17.87 9.09 16.22
N VAL A 380 18.35 7.96 15.71
CA VAL A 380 19.43 7.93 14.71
C VAL A 380 18.90 8.28 13.32
N ARG A 381 17.71 7.79 12.94
CA ARG A 381 17.15 8.00 11.60
C ARG A 381 16.82 9.46 11.33
N LYS A 382 16.28 10.20 12.30
CA LYS A 382 15.99 11.63 12.11
C LYS A 382 17.28 12.42 11.83
N PHE A 383 18.34 12.19 12.61
CA PHE A 383 19.65 12.82 12.40
C PHE A 383 20.23 12.44 11.03
N LYS A 384 20.16 11.14 10.69
CA LYS A 384 20.62 10.62 9.41
C LYS A 384 19.94 11.31 8.22
N LEU A 385 18.63 11.56 8.28
CA LEU A 385 17.91 12.20 7.19
C LEU A 385 18.44 13.62 6.95
N ASP A 386 18.53 14.44 8.00
CA ASP A 386 19.07 15.81 7.90
C ASP A 386 20.51 15.80 7.37
N TYR A 387 21.35 14.91 7.93
CA TYR A 387 22.76 14.85 7.58
C TYR A 387 23.02 14.28 6.16
N ARG A 388 22.15 13.37 5.68
CA ARG A 388 22.18 12.86 4.30
C ARG A 388 21.79 13.95 3.31
N ASP A 389 20.73 14.68 3.63
CA ASP A 389 20.13 15.67 2.72
C ASP A 389 20.85 17.02 2.78
N GLY A 390 21.78 17.20 3.72
CA GLY A 390 22.55 18.43 3.88
C GLY A 390 21.77 19.54 4.60
N ASN A 391 20.67 19.17 5.27
CA ASN A 391 19.87 20.09 6.07
C ASN A 391 20.53 20.31 7.43
N ALA A 392 20.24 21.46 8.06
CA ALA A 392 20.57 21.65 9.46
C ALA A 392 19.74 20.69 10.32
N VAL A 393 20.37 20.04 11.30
CA VAL A 393 19.66 19.14 12.23
C VAL A 393 18.60 19.94 12.99
N LEU A 394 17.37 19.43 13.02
CA LEU A 394 16.21 20.14 13.58
C LEU A 394 16.03 21.56 13.02
N ASP A 395 16.25 21.75 11.72
CA ASP A 395 16.15 23.05 11.04
C ASP A 395 17.03 24.16 11.67
N GLY A 396 18.08 23.77 12.39
CA GLY A 396 18.97 24.70 13.09
C GLY A 396 18.36 25.30 14.36
N ALA A 397 17.35 24.65 14.95
CA ALA A 397 16.77 25.05 16.21
C ALA A 397 17.84 25.20 17.31
N VAL A 398 17.66 26.23 18.14
CA VAL A 398 18.50 26.48 19.32
C VAL A 398 17.60 26.67 20.55
N PRO A 399 18.06 26.29 21.75
CA PRO A 399 17.28 26.48 22.97
C PRO A 399 16.89 27.94 23.20
N GLY A 400 15.60 28.18 23.46
CA GLY A 400 15.13 29.47 23.99
C GLY A 400 15.57 29.69 25.43
N TYR A 401 15.65 30.95 25.86
CA TYR A 401 15.98 31.26 27.26
C TYR A 401 14.90 30.74 28.22
N GLY A 402 15.28 29.84 29.13
CA GLY A 402 14.37 29.26 30.12
C GLY A 402 13.52 28.10 29.59
N GLU A 403 13.73 27.64 28.35
CA GLU A 403 13.07 26.44 27.84
C GLU A 403 13.67 25.20 28.49
N ALA A 404 12.82 24.45 29.19
CA ALA A 404 13.12 23.16 29.79
C ALA A 404 11.91 22.24 29.60
N ASP A 405 12.16 20.94 29.51
CA ASP A 405 11.14 19.89 29.45
C ASP A 405 10.10 20.05 28.32
N THR A 406 10.52 20.67 27.20
CA THR A 406 9.75 20.75 25.96
C THR A 406 10.21 19.69 24.97
N GLU A 407 9.33 19.31 24.04
CA GLU A 407 9.65 18.35 22.98
C GLU A 407 10.85 18.79 22.12
N ALA A 408 10.94 20.10 21.82
CA ALA A 408 12.08 20.68 21.12
C ALA A 408 13.39 20.52 21.89
N MET A 409 13.37 20.74 23.21
CA MET A 409 14.54 20.56 24.07
C MET A 409 14.96 19.09 24.17
N PHE A 410 14.00 18.17 24.33
CA PHE A 410 14.28 16.73 24.30
C PHE A 410 14.91 16.34 22.95
N ALA A 411 14.37 16.81 21.84
CA ALA A 411 14.90 16.51 20.52
C ALA A 411 16.33 17.03 20.34
N LEU A 412 16.65 18.24 20.83
CA LEU A 412 18.00 18.80 20.79
C LEU A 412 19.00 17.97 21.59
N LEU A 413 18.66 17.63 22.84
CA LEU A 413 19.47 16.78 23.71
C LEU A 413 19.73 15.40 23.10
N ASN A 414 18.70 14.82 22.47
CA ASN A 414 18.82 13.52 21.85
C ASN A 414 19.70 13.53 20.61
N ASN A 415 19.58 14.55 19.74
CA ASN A 415 20.47 14.71 18.60
C ASN A 415 21.93 14.91 19.03
N TYR A 416 22.17 15.70 20.09
CA TYR A 416 23.49 15.82 20.68
C TYR A 416 24.01 14.48 21.23
N THR A 417 23.17 13.71 21.93
CA THR A 417 23.52 12.38 22.45
C THR A 417 23.97 11.44 21.33
N VAL A 418 23.22 11.40 20.23
CA VAL A 418 23.52 10.57 19.06
C VAL A 418 24.85 10.99 18.43
N LEU A 419 25.06 12.30 18.23
CA LEU A 419 26.29 12.83 17.68
C LEU A 419 27.49 12.53 18.57
N ASN A 420 27.38 12.79 19.89
CA ASN A 420 28.45 12.54 20.84
C ASN A 420 28.83 11.05 20.89
N ALA A 421 27.84 10.16 20.93
CA ALA A 421 28.08 8.71 20.91
C ALA A 421 28.81 8.25 19.64
N ALA A 422 28.47 8.83 18.48
CA ALA A 422 29.15 8.56 17.21
C ALA A 422 30.57 9.12 17.19
N GLN A 423 30.79 10.33 17.71
CA GLN A 423 32.11 10.98 17.80
C GLN A 423 33.06 10.20 18.71
N GLU A 424 32.63 9.83 19.91
CA GLU A 424 33.44 9.01 20.82
C GLU A 424 33.79 7.66 20.20
N MET A 425 32.85 7.04 19.48
CA MET A 425 33.11 5.78 18.79
C MET A 425 34.10 5.96 17.64
N ALA A 426 33.99 7.05 16.86
CA ALA A 426 34.93 7.37 15.80
C ALA A 426 36.34 7.62 16.36
N LEU A 427 36.47 8.41 17.43
CA LEU A 427 37.74 8.68 18.12
C LEU A 427 38.39 7.39 18.65
N SER A 428 37.60 6.48 19.22
CA SER A 428 38.12 5.19 19.70
C SER A 428 38.70 4.30 18.59
N LYS A 429 38.28 4.51 17.34
CA LYS A 429 38.72 3.76 16.15
C LYS A 429 39.86 4.45 15.39
N LEU A 430 40.18 5.71 15.73
CA LEU A 430 41.19 6.53 15.05
C LEU A 430 42.36 6.86 16.00
N PRO A 431 43.40 6.01 16.07
CA PRO A 431 44.52 6.24 16.97
C PRO A 431 45.30 7.51 16.58
N GLY A 432 45.56 8.37 17.57
CA GLY A 432 46.35 9.60 17.41
C GLY A 432 45.56 10.85 17.07
N VAL A 433 44.23 10.76 16.92
CA VAL A 433 43.34 11.90 16.70
C VAL A 433 42.50 12.11 17.96
N ALA A 434 42.63 13.28 18.59
CA ALA A 434 41.90 13.62 19.81
C ALA A 434 40.85 14.72 19.61
N ASP A 435 40.89 15.42 18.47
CA ASP A 435 39.97 16.51 18.14
C ASP A 435 38.73 15.97 17.42
N PRO A 436 37.52 16.12 17.99
CA PRO A 436 36.28 15.73 17.32
C PRO A 436 36.02 16.47 16.00
N SER A 437 36.69 17.60 15.76
CA SER A 437 36.57 18.39 14.54
C SER A 437 37.52 17.94 13.42
N ASP A 438 38.35 16.92 13.65
CA ASP A 438 39.24 16.37 12.63
C ASP A 438 38.42 15.80 11.44
N PRO A 439 38.77 16.11 10.18
CA PRO A 439 38.06 15.60 9.00
C PRO A 439 37.95 14.06 8.93
N ALA A 440 38.91 13.33 9.49
CA ALA A 440 38.86 11.87 9.56
C ALA A 440 37.78 11.38 10.54
N VAL A 441 37.60 12.09 11.66
CA VAL A 441 36.55 11.83 12.65
C VAL A 441 35.18 12.15 12.04
N ASP A 442 35.03 13.32 11.41
CA ASP A 442 33.78 13.70 10.71
C ASP A 442 33.36 12.65 9.68
N LYS A 443 34.31 12.20 8.83
CA LYS A 443 34.06 11.13 7.86
C LYS A 443 33.63 9.82 8.53
N ALA A 444 34.27 9.44 9.64
CA ALA A 444 33.93 8.22 10.37
C ALA A 444 32.55 8.32 11.03
N VAL A 445 32.23 9.45 11.69
CA VAL A 445 30.92 9.75 12.26
C VAL A 445 29.83 9.68 11.19
N ARG A 446 30.08 10.31 10.03
CA ARG A 446 29.17 10.26 8.89
C ARG A 446 28.90 8.83 8.43
N ASN A 447 29.93 8.00 8.33
CA ASN A 447 29.72 6.59 7.98
C ASN A 447 28.88 5.87 9.04
N LEU A 448 29.16 6.05 10.33
CA LEU A 448 28.41 5.41 11.42
C LEU A 448 26.91 5.79 11.37
N LEU A 449 26.61 7.07 11.18
CA LEU A 449 25.23 7.58 11.15
C LEU A 449 24.49 7.18 9.87
N LEU A 450 25.12 7.33 8.70
CA LEU A 450 24.47 7.02 7.41
C LEU A 450 24.22 5.51 7.24
N THR A 451 25.08 4.67 7.82
CA THR A 451 24.92 3.21 7.78
C THR A 451 24.10 2.64 8.93
N GLU A 452 23.69 3.48 9.90
CA GLU A 452 23.02 3.04 11.13
C GLU A 452 23.83 1.90 11.81
N ASP A 453 25.12 2.16 12.03
CA ASP A 453 26.10 1.15 12.48
C ASP A 453 25.60 0.36 13.70
N PHE A 454 25.75 -0.96 13.63
CA PHE A 454 25.23 -1.89 14.63
C PHE A 454 25.72 -1.57 16.06
N PHE A 455 26.99 -1.21 16.23
CA PHE A 455 27.55 -0.93 17.56
C PHE A 455 27.09 0.43 18.09
N LEU A 456 26.92 1.43 17.20
CA LEU A 456 26.34 2.71 17.59
C LEU A 456 24.90 2.52 18.09
N MET A 457 24.09 1.78 17.34
CA MET A 457 22.72 1.43 17.71
C MET A 457 22.66 0.69 19.05
N GLN A 458 23.52 -0.32 19.24
CA GLN A 458 23.60 -1.09 20.48
C GLN A 458 23.99 -0.23 21.68
N ARG A 459 24.92 0.71 21.50
CA ARG A 459 25.37 1.63 22.56
C ARG A 459 24.23 2.52 23.04
N LEU A 460 23.43 3.06 22.11
CA LEU A 460 22.28 3.93 22.43
C LEU A 460 21.11 3.15 23.04
N GLN A 461 21.00 1.84 22.74
CA GLN A 461 19.92 0.98 23.23
C GLN A 461 19.87 0.84 24.75
N ARG A 462 20.98 1.09 25.46
CA ARG A 462 20.99 1.08 26.94
C ARG A 462 20.05 2.11 27.54
N TYR A 463 19.99 3.32 26.97
CA TYR A 463 19.11 4.40 27.46
C TYR A 463 17.64 4.05 27.21
N ALA A 464 17.35 3.51 26.03
CA ALA A 464 16.00 3.08 25.68
C ALA A 464 15.52 1.92 26.56
N ARG A 465 16.39 0.96 26.90
CA ARG A 465 16.05 -0.14 27.82
C ARG A 465 15.80 0.34 29.25
N GLU A 466 16.62 1.26 29.75
CA GLU A 466 16.39 1.82 31.10
C GLU A 466 15.09 2.64 31.12
N ALA A 467 14.79 3.40 30.07
CA ALA A 467 13.55 4.17 29.95
C ALA A 467 12.27 3.30 29.99
N LEU A 468 12.36 2.05 29.54
CA LEU A 468 11.23 1.13 29.47
C LEU A 468 11.11 0.22 30.70
N LYS A 469 12.07 0.28 31.62
CA LYS A 469 12.21 -0.68 32.72
C LYS A 469 11.06 -0.61 33.73
N ASP A 470 10.59 0.59 34.02
CA ASP A 470 9.60 0.86 35.07
C ASP A 470 8.15 0.79 34.56
N TYR A 471 7.95 0.63 33.25
CA TYR A 471 6.63 0.43 32.66
C TYR A 471 6.10 -0.99 32.89
N SER A 472 4.81 -1.13 33.14
CA SER A 472 4.16 -2.44 33.27
C SER A 472 4.09 -3.17 31.92
N ASP A 473 3.80 -4.47 31.93
CA ASP A 473 3.62 -5.23 30.69
C ASP A 473 2.47 -4.67 29.84
N GLU A 474 1.41 -4.20 30.50
CA GLU A 474 0.28 -3.53 29.85
C GLU A 474 0.70 -2.21 29.20
N ASP A 475 1.45 -1.37 29.90
CA ASP A 475 1.94 -0.11 29.33
C ASP A 475 2.84 -0.36 28.11
N LEU A 476 3.74 -1.34 28.19
CA LEU A 476 4.61 -1.71 27.07
C LEU A 476 3.80 -2.20 25.86
N ALA A 477 2.74 -3.00 26.09
CA ALA A 477 1.86 -3.45 25.02
C ALA A 477 1.10 -2.29 24.36
N VAL A 478 0.60 -1.33 25.16
CA VAL A 478 -0.04 -0.10 24.67
C VAL A 478 0.94 0.75 23.85
N MET A 479 2.16 0.92 24.34
CA MET A 479 3.21 1.66 23.62
C MET A 479 3.61 0.98 22.30
N VAL A 480 3.72 -0.36 22.27
CA VAL A 480 3.94 -1.12 21.03
C VAL A 480 2.78 -0.93 20.05
N ALA A 481 1.54 -1.05 20.52
CA ALA A 481 0.34 -0.86 19.71
C ALA A 481 0.31 0.53 19.08
N ALA A 482 0.52 1.58 19.90
CA ALA A 482 0.56 2.97 19.44
C ALA A 482 1.68 3.22 18.43
N LYS A 483 2.88 2.67 18.67
CA LYS A 483 4.01 2.75 17.73
C LYS A 483 3.66 2.10 16.39
N ARG A 484 3.13 0.86 16.40
CA ARG A 484 2.77 0.14 15.17
C ARG A 484 1.62 0.82 14.42
N LEU A 485 0.68 1.43 15.14
CA LEU A 485 -0.38 2.23 14.55
C LEU A 485 0.16 3.53 13.93
N ALA A 486 1.15 4.17 14.57
CA ALA A 486 1.87 5.29 13.97
C ALA A 486 2.61 4.87 12.69
N ASP A 487 3.32 3.74 12.69
CA ASP A 487 3.95 3.19 11.48
C ASP A 487 2.93 2.91 10.37
N TYR A 488 1.74 2.41 10.74
CA TYR A 488 0.65 2.18 9.80
C TYR A 488 0.13 3.49 9.19
N LYS A 489 -0.12 4.52 10.01
CA LYS A 489 -0.48 5.88 9.55
C LYS A 489 0.59 6.44 8.60
N ASP A 490 1.85 6.25 8.94
CA ASP A 490 2.98 6.74 8.16
C ASP A 490 3.12 5.98 6.83
N ALA A 491 2.88 4.66 6.82
CA ALA A 491 2.80 3.86 5.62
C ALA A 491 1.67 4.33 4.69
N LEU A 492 0.49 4.64 5.24
CA LEU A 492 -0.64 5.18 4.47
C LEU A 492 -0.30 6.52 3.82
N ARG A 493 0.33 7.45 4.57
CA ARG A 493 0.75 8.76 4.06
C ARG A 493 1.80 8.67 2.95
N ARG A 494 2.70 7.67 3.03
CA ARG A 494 3.79 7.47 2.06
C ARG A 494 3.38 6.73 0.79
N ARG A 495 2.14 6.25 0.68
CA ARG A 495 1.67 5.56 -0.54
C ARG A 495 1.76 6.48 -1.75
N ASN A 496 2.16 5.93 -2.89
CA ASN A 496 2.09 6.61 -4.19
C ASN A 496 0.65 6.99 -4.52
N VAL A 497 -0.28 6.10 -4.20
CA VAL A 497 -1.73 6.28 -4.40
C VAL A 497 -2.40 6.69 -3.09
N ARG A 498 -3.06 7.85 -3.13
CA ARG A 498 -3.73 8.47 -1.97
C ARG A 498 -5.25 8.56 -2.07
N SER A 499 -5.78 8.25 -3.25
CA SER A 499 -7.20 8.20 -3.55
C SER A 499 -7.82 6.94 -2.92
N ILE A 500 -7.92 6.95 -1.60
CA ILE A 500 -8.37 5.81 -0.78
C ILE A 500 -9.44 6.35 0.15
N ASP A 501 -10.62 5.73 0.11
CA ASP A 501 -11.75 6.14 0.93
C ASP A 501 -12.22 4.96 1.78
N ALA A 502 -11.46 4.63 2.82
CA ALA A 502 -11.70 3.46 3.66
C ALA A 502 -12.23 3.86 5.04
N PRO A 503 -13.53 4.25 5.18
CA PRO A 503 -14.07 4.79 6.43
C PRO A 503 -13.91 3.82 7.62
N GLY A 504 -14.03 2.51 7.40
CA GLY A 504 -13.79 1.50 8.44
C GLY A 504 -12.35 1.50 8.96
N THR A 505 -11.37 1.62 8.05
CA THR A 505 -9.94 1.72 8.42
C THR A 505 -9.66 2.98 9.22
N TYR A 506 -10.24 4.12 8.82
CA TYR A 506 -10.06 5.38 9.53
C TYR A 506 -10.68 5.33 10.92
N GLY A 507 -11.90 4.81 11.03
CA GLY A 507 -12.55 4.61 12.33
C GLY A 507 -11.76 3.66 13.23
N TRP A 508 -11.22 2.56 12.70
CA TRP A 508 -10.37 1.64 13.47
C TRP A 508 -9.11 2.31 14.03
N ILE A 509 -8.42 3.13 13.21
CA ILE A 509 -7.24 3.88 13.67
C ILE A 509 -7.63 4.82 14.82
N LEU A 510 -8.71 5.59 14.66
CA LEU A 510 -9.18 6.52 15.69
C LEU A 510 -9.58 5.80 16.98
N HIS A 511 -10.27 4.67 16.86
CA HIS A 511 -10.66 3.84 18.00
C HIS A 511 -9.45 3.29 18.75
N GLN A 512 -8.45 2.76 18.04
CA GLN A 512 -7.24 2.23 18.67
C GLN A 512 -6.37 3.34 19.29
N ASP A 513 -6.26 4.51 18.66
CA ASP A 513 -5.60 5.67 19.26
C ASP A 513 -6.28 6.07 20.58
N ALA A 514 -7.62 6.19 20.60
CA ALA A 514 -8.39 6.53 21.79
C ALA A 514 -8.25 5.46 22.90
N LYS A 515 -8.44 4.18 22.55
CA LYS A 515 -8.29 3.03 23.48
C LYS A 515 -6.91 3.01 24.13
N ASN A 516 -5.85 3.29 23.38
CA ASN A 516 -4.49 3.31 23.90
C ASN A 516 -4.26 4.49 24.86
N VAL A 517 -4.80 5.68 24.53
CA VAL A 517 -4.73 6.85 25.42
C VAL A 517 -5.52 6.61 26.71
N ASP A 518 -6.72 6.06 26.64
CA ASP A 518 -7.56 5.81 27.82
C ASP A 518 -6.92 4.84 28.83
N LYS A 519 -6.12 3.88 28.36
CA LYS A 519 -5.45 2.90 29.23
C LYS A 519 -4.33 3.49 30.07
N ILE A 520 -3.47 4.30 29.47
CA ILE A 520 -2.25 4.80 30.14
C ILE A 520 -2.27 6.32 30.40
N GLY A 521 -3.36 6.99 30.04
CA GLY A 521 -3.60 8.42 30.19
C GLY A 521 -2.84 9.29 29.19
N ARG A 522 -1.52 9.15 29.12
CA ARG A 522 -0.66 9.85 28.16
C ARG A 522 0.36 8.90 27.57
N LEU A 523 0.39 8.85 26.24
CA LEU A 523 1.46 8.17 25.50
C LEU A 523 2.75 9.01 25.60
N PRO A 524 3.82 8.50 26.23
CA PRO A 524 5.09 9.21 26.30
C PRO A 524 5.74 9.26 24.91
N GLY A 525 6.30 10.42 24.56
CA GLY A 525 7.00 10.59 23.29
C GLY A 525 8.36 9.90 23.27
N PHE A 526 8.80 9.41 22.11
CA PHE A 526 10.14 8.83 21.97
C PHE A 526 11.26 9.85 22.27
N GLU A 527 11.00 11.14 22.06
CA GLU A 527 11.94 12.20 22.43
C GLU A 527 12.08 12.32 23.95
N GLU A 528 10.96 12.45 24.66
CA GLU A 528 10.88 12.55 26.11
C GLU A 528 11.54 11.35 26.80
N LEU A 529 11.17 10.12 26.39
CA LEU A 529 11.71 8.89 26.97
C LEU A 529 13.22 8.76 26.80
N PHE A 530 13.75 9.09 25.61
CA PHE A 530 15.19 8.97 25.39
C PHE A 530 15.97 10.02 26.19
N ALA A 531 15.51 11.27 26.15
CA ALA A 531 16.23 12.39 26.74
C ALA A 531 16.40 12.24 28.25
N GLN A 532 15.34 11.86 28.96
CA GLN A 532 15.35 11.69 30.41
C GLN A 532 16.41 10.68 30.89
N HIS A 533 16.69 9.64 30.10
CA HIS A 533 17.65 8.59 30.45
C HIS A 533 19.03 8.75 29.81
N ALA A 534 19.15 9.55 28.75
CA ALA A 534 20.45 9.92 28.17
C ALA A 534 21.13 11.06 28.95
N LEU A 535 20.35 11.97 29.54
CA LEU A 535 20.82 13.16 30.26
C LEU A 535 21.91 12.91 31.32
N PRO A 536 21.82 11.88 32.18
CA PRO A 536 22.86 11.62 33.19
C PRO A 536 24.26 11.41 32.61
N ASP A 537 24.37 10.88 31.39
CA ASP A 537 25.65 10.65 30.72
C ASP A 537 26.15 11.90 29.97
N LEU A 538 25.28 12.88 29.72
CA LEU A 538 25.64 14.16 29.09
C LEU A 538 26.17 15.19 30.10
N ILE A 539 25.76 15.08 31.36
CA ILE A 539 26.21 15.97 32.43
C ILE A 539 27.46 15.36 33.07
N PRO A 540 28.65 15.96 32.94
CA PRO A 540 29.80 15.50 33.70
C PRO A 540 29.45 15.58 35.18
N THR A 541 29.53 14.45 35.89
CA THR A 541 29.39 14.40 37.34
C THR A 541 30.42 15.34 37.95
N ARG A 542 29.99 16.55 38.32
CA ARG A 542 30.76 17.39 39.21
C ARG A 542 30.73 16.69 40.55
N ASP A 543 31.85 16.07 40.92
CA ASP A 543 32.12 15.73 42.31
C ASP A 543 31.87 16.99 43.13
N VAL A 544 30.79 16.98 43.91
CA VAL A 544 30.51 18.01 44.91
C VAL A 544 31.57 17.80 45.98
N VAL A 545 32.65 18.57 45.89
CA VAL A 545 33.62 18.71 46.99
C VAL A 545 32.83 19.24 48.19
N PRO A 546 32.81 18.54 49.34
CA PRO A 546 32.13 19.05 50.52
C PRO A 546 32.84 20.34 50.96
N SER A 547 32.05 21.39 51.19
CA SER A 547 32.51 22.69 51.69
C SER A 547 33.21 22.60 53.03
#